data_AF-G6YCE9-F1
#
_entry.id   AF-G6YCE9-F1
#
_cell.length_a   1.000
_cell.length_b   1.000
_cell.length_c   1.000
_cell.angle_alpha   90.00
_cell.angle_beta   90.00
_cell.angle_gamma   90.00
#
_symmetry.space_group_name_H-M   'P 1'
#
loop_
_entity.id
_entity.type
_entity.pdbx_description
1 polymer ?
#
loop_
_entity_poly.entity_id
_entity_poly.type
_entity_poly.pdbx_seq_one_letter_code
_entity_poly.pdbx_strand_id
1 'polypeptide(L)'
;MKHQTLDQLQSVADVHAEATLLIATRGQRLERWAQLLEQNPDRCLGALAGTEYISAEVRDRMRSAGSPITVAFEDPIFRAQGLKEDTYGEAKRFFELTDWQLHEIVCHCHVGATMPARWAATRVRAAVSGKFGFFAWLRGVFML
;
A
#
# COMPACT_ATOMS: atom_id res chain seq x y z
N MET A 1 17.47 27.71 22.03
CA MET A 1 16.51 26.60 21.83
C MET A 1 15.27 27.20 21.19
N LYS A 2 14.84 26.73 20.00
CA LYS A 2 13.70 27.31 19.28
C LYS A 2 12.40 26.78 19.88
N HIS A 3 11.61 27.65 20.51
CA HIS A 3 10.24 27.33 20.90
C HIS A 3 9.39 27.27 19.61
N GLN A 4 9.15 26.07 19.08
CA GLN A 4 8.04 25.86 18.17
C GLN A 4 6.77 26.14 18.97
N THR A 5 6.04 27.17 18.56
CA THR A 5 4.87 27.69 19.28
C THR A 5 3.75 26.66 19.23
N LEU A 6 3.07 26.45 20.36
CA LEU A 6 1.96 25.50 20.50
C LEU A 6 0.91 25.61 19.37
N ASP A 7 0.70 26.81 18.83
CA ASP A 7 -0.15 27.08 17.65
C ASP A 7 0.22 26.24 16.42
N GLN A 8 1.51 26.04 16.12
CA GLN A 8 1.93 25.23 14.97
C GLN A 8 1.63 23.74 15.18
N LEU A 9 1.66 23.27 16.42
CA LEU A 9 1.30 21.89 16.76
C LEU A 9 -0.21 21.68 16.67
N GLN A 10 -1.00 22.67 17.10
CA GLN A 10 -2.46 22.62 17.03
C GLN A 10 -2.96 22.65 15.58
N SER A 11 -2.39 23.50 14.72
CA SER A 11 -2.77 23.55 13.31
C SER A 11 -2.46 22.25 12.55
N VAL A 12 -1.34 21.60 12.88
CA VAL A 12 -0.96 20.31 12.26
C VAL A 12 -1.89 19.20 12.74
N ALA A 13 -2.25 19.20 14.02
CA ALA A 13 -3.20 18.23 14.58
C ALA A 13 -4.60 18.35 13.94
N ASP A 14 -5.11 19.57 13.75
CA ASP A 14 -6.41 19.80 13.12
C ASP A 14 -6.46 19.33 11.66
N VAL A 15 -5.40 19.59 10.88
CA VAL A 15 -5.29 19.12 9.49
C VAL A 15 -5.26 17.59 9.42
N HIS A 16 -4.60 16.91 10.37
CA HIS A 16 -4.58 15.45 10.41
C HIS A 16 -5.94 14.86 10.81
N ALA A 17 -6.68 15.50 11.73
CA ALA A 17 -8.02 15.06 12.11
C ALA A 17 -9.00 15.20 10.94
N GLU A 18 -8.97 16.32 10.23
CA GLU A 18 -9.82 16.55 9.06
C GLU A 18 -9.48 15.57 7.92
N ALA A 19 -8.20 15.38 7.61
CA ALA A 19 -7.77 14.41 6.60
C ALA A 19 -8.16 12.97 6.96
N THR A 20 -8.14 12.62 8.26
CA THR A 20 -8.60 11.32 8.75
C THR A 20 -10.09 11.10 8.47
N LEU A 21 -10.92 12.13 8.66
CA LEU A 21 -12.36 12.09 8.36
C LEU A 21 -12.63 12.00 6.86
N LEU A 22 -11.82 12.66 6.03
CA LEU A 22 -11.95 12.64 4.57
C LEU A 22 -11.61 11.28 3.96
N ILE A 23 -10.82 10.45 4.63
CA ILE A 23 -10.39 9.12 4.16
C ILE A 23 -11.11 8.04 4.98
N ALA A 24 -12.44 8.07 4.93
CA ALA A 24 -13.27 7.14 5.71
C ALA A 24 -13.42 5.77 5.04
N THR A 25 -13.29 5.69 3.72
CA THR A 25 -13.61 4.46 2.95
C THR A 25 -12.35 3.71 2.49
N ARG A 26 -12.50 2.39 2.30
CA ARG A 26 -11.49 1.54 1.65
C ARG A 26 -10.96 2.14 0.34
N GLY A 27 -11.87 2.62 -0.51
CA GLY A 27 -11.51 3.22 -1.82
C GLY A 27 -10.64 4.46 -1.67
N GLN A 28 -10.96 5.35 -0.73
CA GLN A 28 -10.16 6.55 -0.47
C GLN A 28 -8.78 6.20 0.12
N ARG A 29 -8.68 5.19 1.00
CA ARG A 29 -7.39 4.72 1.52
C ARG A 29 -6.49 4.22 0.39
N LEU A 30 -7.03 3.41 -0.52
CA LEU A 30 -6.29 2.92 -1.67
C LEU A 30 -5.92 4.05 -2.65
N GLU A 31 -6.82 4.99 -2.90
CA GLU A 31 -6.53 6.15 -3.76
C GLU A 31 -5.38 6.99 -3.20
N ARG A 32 -5.39 7.29 -1.90
CA ARG A 32 -4.27 7.97 -1.24
C ARG A 32 -2.97 7.16 -1.33
N TRP A 33 -3.03 5.84 -1.14
CA TRP A 33 -1.84 5.02 -1.25
C TRP A 33 -1.23 5.06 -2.66
N ALA A 34 -2.06 5.03 -3.70
CA ALA A 34 -1.60 5.22 -5.07
C ALA A 34 -0.94 6.60 -5.26
N GLN A 35 -1.55 7.67 -4.74
CA GLN A 35 -0.99 9.02 -4.79
C GLN A 35 0.37 9.12 -4.07
N LEU A 36 0.53 8.49 -2.91
CA LEU A 36 1.81 8.45 -2.19
C LEU A 36 2.92 7.77 -3.01
N LEU A 37 2.60 6.68 -3.69
CA LEU A 37 3.53 5.99 -4.59
C LEU A 37 3.87 6.83 -5.83
N GLU A 38 2.91 7.62 -6.33
CA GLU A 38 3.07 8.51 -7.49
C GLU A 38 3.89 9.78 -7.19
N GLN A 39 4.14 10.12 -5.92
CA GLN A 39 5.02 11.25 -5.57
C GLN A 39 6.46 11.06 -6.08
N ASN A 40 6.93 9.81 -6.16
CA ASN A 40 8.21 9.47 -6.78
C ASN A 40 8.07 8.17 -7.59
N PRO A 41 7.53 8.25 -8.82
CA PRO A 41 7.12 7.09 -9.61
C PRO A 41 8.28 6.20 -10.06
N ASP A 42 9.50 6.74 -10.05
CA ASP A 42 10.75 6.04 -10.41
C ASP A 42 11.49 5.48 -9.19
N ARG A 43 11.01 5.74 -7.96
CA ARG A 43 11.58 5.15 -6.74
C ARG A 43 11.59 3.63 -6.86
N CYS A 44 12.76 3.04 -6.67
CA CYS A 44 12.95 1.60 -6.60
C CYS A 44 12.49 1.10 -5.24
N LEU A 45 11.44 0.28 -5.21
CA LEU A 45 10.82 -0.27 -4.01
C LEU A 45 11.14 -1.76 -3.86
N GLY A 46 11.35 -2.21 -2.62
CA GLY A 46 11.56 -3.62 -2.31
C GLY A 46 10.30 -4.46 -2.57
N ALA A 47 10.44 -5.54 -3.33
CA ALA A 47 9.36 -6.49 -3.56
C ALA A 47 9.27 -7.53 -2.42
N LEU A 48 8.08 -8.08 -2.22
CA LEU A 48 7.83 -9.24 -1.37
C LEU A 48 7.59 -10.44 -2.29
N ALA A 49 8.68 -11.06 -2.76
CA ALA A 49 8.60 -12.21 -3.68
C ALA A 49 8.16 -13.50 -2.96
N GLY A 50 7.45 -14.38 -3.67
CA GLY A 50 7.09 -15.71 -3.18
C GLY A 50 5.90 -15.75 -2.21
N THR A 51 5.21 -14.63 -2.00
CA THR A 51 3.94 -14.52 -1.25
C THR A 51 2.86 -15.54 -1.70
N GLU A 52 2.94 -16.03 -2.91
CA GLU A 52 2.02 -16.99 -3.52
C GLU A 52 2.33 -18.46 -3.15
N TYR A 53 3.55 -18.76 -2.69
CA TYR A 53 4.01 -20.14 -2.42
C TYR A 53 4.21 -20.45 -0.94
N ILE A 54 4.35 -19.42 -0.11
CA ILE A 54 4.55 -19.57 1.33
C ILE A 54 3.21 -19.73 2.07
N SER A 55 3.27 -20.30 3.27
CA SER A 55 2.11 -20.44 4.14
C SER A 55 1.53 -19.09 4.54
N ALA A 56 0.22 -19.03 4.81
CA ALA A 56 -0.46 -17.80 5.21
C ALA A 56 0.17 -17.16 6.47
N GLU A 57 0.62 -17.99 7.42
CA GLU A 57 1.24 -17.54 8.67
C GLU A 57 2.60 -16.87 8.45
N VAL A 58 3.42 -17.43 7.54
CA VAL A 58 4.71 -16.83 7.16
C VAL A 58 4.46 -15.58 6.31
N ARG A 59 3.49 -15.64 5.39
CA ARG A 59 3.10 -14.51 4.54
C ARG A 59 2.70 -13.30 5.35
N ASP A 60 1.84 -13.47 6.35
CA ASP A 60 1.35 -12.36 7.16
C ASP A 60 2.47 -11.61 7.91
N ARG A 61 3.59 -12.28 8.19
CA ARG A 61 4.77 -11.69 8.85
C ARG A 61 5.79 -11.10 7.89
N MET A 62 5.63 -11.30 6.58
CA MET A 62 6.57 -10.77 5.60
C MET A 62 6.64 -9.25 5.66
N ARG A 63 7.86 -8.75 5.48
CA ARG A 63 8.18 -7.34 5.40
C ARG A 63 9.39 -7.18 4.49
N SER A 64 9.44 -6.08 3.74
CA SER A 64 10.64 -5.66 3.00
C SER A 64 10.83 -4.16 3.18
N ALA A 65 12.05 -3.74 3.49
CA ALA A 65 12.36 -2.34 3.72
C ALA A 65 12.19 -1.53 2.42
N GLY A 66 11.58 -0.35 2.52
CA GLY A 66 11.30 0.48 1.35
C GLY A 66 10.36 -0.20 0.34
N SER A 67 9.48 -1.08 0.81
CA SER A 67 8.44 -1.69 -0.01
C SER A 67 7.27 -0.73 -0.26
N PRO A 68 6.32 -1.08 -1.15
CA PRO A 68 5.07 -0.33 -1.26
C PRO A 68 4.32 -0.20 0.06
N ILE A 69 4.41 -1.20 0.94
CA ILE A 69 3.78 -1.17 2.27
C ILE A 69 4.50 -0.17 3.17
N THR A 70 5.84 -0.09 3.12
CA THR A 70 6.60 0.91 3.86
C THR A 70 6.17 2.33 3.48
N VAL A 71 5.91 2.60 2.19
CA VAL A 71 5.40 3.91 1.72
C VAL A 71 4.04 4.24 2.35
N ALA A 72 3.14 3.27 2.48
CA ALA A 72 1.88 3.48 3.20
C ALA A 72 2.13 3.73 4.69
N PHE A 73 2.96 2.93 5.34
CA PHE A 73 3.22 3.06 6.78
C PHE A 73 3.90 4.38 7.17
N GLU A 74 4.72 4.94 6.29
CA GLU A 74 5.36 6.26 6.49
C GLU A 74 4.32 7.41 6.51
N ASP A 75 3.14 7.21 5.94
CA ASP A 75 2.07 8.22 5.94
C ASP A 75 1.48 8.42 7.34
N PRO A 76 1.54 9.65 7.91
CA PRO A 76 0.99 9.91 9.23
C PRO A 76 -0.52 9.73 9.32
N ILE A 77 -1.26 9.92 8.22
CA ILE A 77 -2.72 9.76 8.21
C ILE A 77 -3.09 8.28 8.32
N PHE A 78 -2.44 7.38 7.57
CA PHE A 78 -2.70 5.94 7.74
C PHE A 78 -2.33 5.44 9.14
N ARG A 79 -1.23 5.93 9.74
CA ARG A 79 -0.89 5.57 11.13
C ARG A 79 -1.93 6.08 12.13
N ALA A 80 -2.42 7.31 11.96
CA ALA A 80 -3.51 7.85 12.78
C ALA A 80 -4.82 7.07 12.62
N GLN A 81 -5.07 6.50 11.43
CA GLN A 81 -6.20 5.61 11.15
C GLN A 81 -6.02 4.17 11.65
N GLY A 82 -4.86 3.84 12.21
CA GLY A 82 -4.62 2.54 12.84
C GLY A 82 -3.79 1.55 12.02
N LEU A 83 -3.05 1.98 10.98
CA LEU A 83 -2.01 1.16 10.36
C LEU A 83 -0.81 1.05 11.31
N LYS A 84 -0.62 -0.13 11.93
CA LYS A 84 0.31 -0.29 13.07
C LYS A 84 1.75 -0.57 12.66
N GLU A 85 1.92 -1.24 11.53
CA GLU A 85 3.20 -1.68 10.99
C GLU A 85 3.09 -1.89 9.48
N ASP A 86 4.20 -2.17 8.83
CA ASP A 86 4.34 -2.40 7.38
C ASP A 86 4.55 -3.89 7.04
N THR A 87 3.95 -4.79 7.83
CA THR A 87 3.88 -6.21 7.48
C THR A 87 2.81 -6.45 6.43
N TYR A 88 2.97 -7.51 5.66
CA TYR A 88 1.98 -7.96 4.68
C TYR A 88 0.60 -8.17 5.33
N GLY A 89 0.55 -8.86 6.47
CA GLY A 89 -0.69 -9.16 7.16
C GLY A 89 -1.40 -7.90 7.66
N GLU A 90 -0.64 -6.91 8.16
CA GLU A 90 -1.21 -5.64 8.60
C GLU A 90 -1.75 -4.82 7.43
N ALA A 91 -1.00 -4.70 6.34
CA ALA A 91 -1.45 -4.03 5.12
C ALA A 91 -2.73 -4.66 4.56
N LYS A 92 -2.78 -6.00 4.53
CA LYS A 92 -3.94 -6.77 4.07
C LYS A 92 -5.20 -6.40 4.86
N ARG A 93 -5.11 -6.39 6.19
CA ARG A 93 -6.22 -6.05 7.09
C ARG A 93 -6.63 -4.58 6.95
N PHE A 94 -5.68 -3.65 7.02
CA PHE A 94 -5.94 -2.22 7.02
C PHE A 94 -6.57 -1.72 5.71
N PHE A 95 -6.07 -2.20 4.57
CA PHE A 95 -6.58 -1.83 3.25
C PHE A 95 -7.72 -2.74 2.76
N GLU A 96 -8.13 -3.73 3.57
CA GLU A 96 -9.19 -4.69 3.23
C GLU A 96 -8.93 -5.33 1.85
N LEU A 97 -7.70 -5.82 1.67
CA LEU A 97 -7.24 -6.46 0.44
C LEU A 97 -7.34 -7.97 0.58
N THR A 98 -7.62 -8.64 -0.54
CA THR A 98 -7.40 -10.08 -0.62
C THR A 98 -5.90 -10.37 -0.76
N ASP A 99 -5.48 -11.60 -0.44
CA ASP A 99 -4.08 -12.00 -0.66
C ASP A 99 -3.66 -11.82 -2.12
N TRP A 100 -4.56 -12.10 -3.06
CA TRP A 100 -4.28 -11.95 -4.48
C TRP A 100 -4.12 -10.48 -4.89
N GLN A 101 -4.94 -9.57 -4.36
CA GLN A 101 -4.80 -8.14 -4.61
C GLN A 101 -3.50 -7.58 -4.03
N LEU A 102 -3.16 -7.96 -2.81
CA LEU A 102 -1.94 -7.48 -2.16
C LEU A 102 -0.69 -8.05 -2.85
N HIS A 103 -0.71 -9.32 -3.22
CA HIS A 103 0.32 -9.95 -4.05
C HIS A 103 0.62 -9.13 -5.32
N GLU A 104 -0.43 -8.79 -6.08
CA GLU A 104 -0.31 -7.97 -7.29
C GLU A 104 0.21 -6.54 -7.02
N ILE A 105 0.20 -6.05 -5.78
CA ILE A 105 0.74 -4.73 -5.40
C ILE A 105 2.20 -4.83 -4.94
N VAL A 106 2.60 -5.93 -4.30
CA VAL A 106 3.89 -6.04 -3.61
C VAL A 106 4.87 -7.02 -4.25
N CYS A 107 4.45 -7.86 -5.19
CA CYS A 107 5.32 -8.75 -5.96
C CYS A 107 5.31 -8.39 -7.43
N HIS A 108 6.50 -8.16 -8.00
CA HIS A 108 6.68 -8.16 -9.45
C HIS A 108 7.40 -9.45 -9.86
N CYS A 109 6.66 -10.57 -9.82
CA CYS A 109 7.24 -11.91 -9.81
C CYS A 109 7.99 -12.30 -11.10
N HIS A 110 7.98 -11.45 -12.12
CA HIS A 110 8.75 -11.61 -13.37
C HIS A 110 9.91 -10.62 -13.57
N VAL A 111 10.13 -9.65 -12.67
CA VAL A 111 11.11 -8.55 -12.89
C VAL A 111 12.12 -8.37 -11.75
N GLY A 112 11.98 -9.13 -10.65
CA GLY A 112 13.05 -9.32 -9.65
C GLY A 112 12.72 -8.79 -8.25
N ALA A 113 13.78 -8.55 -7.46
CA ALA A 113 13.68 -8.21 -6.04
C ALA A 113 13.12 -6.80 -5.76
N THR A 114 12.95 -5.99 -6.80
CA THR A 114 12.50 -4.60 -6.69
C THR A 114 11.54 -4.22 -7.82
N MET A 115 10.78 -3.15 -7.63
CA MET A 115 9.84 -2.60 -8.62
C MET A 115 9.83 -1.07 -8.57
N PRO A 116 9.50 -0.39 -9.69
CA PRO A 116 9.29 1.05 -9.65
C PRO A 116 7.95 1.38 -8.97
N ALA A 117 7.89 2.47 -8.20
CA ALA A 117 6.69 2.88 -7.46
C ALA A 117 5.45 3.06 -8.36
N ARG A 118 5.62 3.54 -9.60
CA ARG A 118 4.51 3.65 -10.58
C ARG A 118 3.80 2.32 -10.85
N TRP A 119 4.55 1.21 -10.80
CA TRP A 119 3.97 -0.12 -11.01
C TRP A 119 3.06 -0.47 -9.84
N ALA A 120 3.54 -0.27 -8.60
CA ALA A 120 2.73 -0.52 -7.41
C ALA A 120 1.48 0.39 -7.39
N ALA A 121 1.62 1.68 -7.74
CA ALA A 121 0.50 2.61 -7.82
C ALA A 121 -0.60 2.14 -8.79
N THR A 122 -0.20 1.67 -9.98
CA THR A 122 -1.13 1.13 -10.99
C THR A 122 -1.92 -0.05 -10.43
N ARG A 123 -1.27 -0.92 -9.64
CA ARG A 123 -1.88 -2.10 -9.03
C ARG A 123 -2.80 -1.75 -7.87
N VAL A 124 -2.44 -0.76 -7.06
CA VAL A 124 -3.32 -0.21 -6.02
C VAL A 124 -4.61 0.34 -6.65
N ARG A 125 -4.51 1.09 -7.75
CA ARG A 125 -5.69 1.62 -8.47
C ARG A 125 -6.56 0.49 -9.05
N ALA A 126 -5.97 -0.59 -9.54
CA ALA A 126 -6.73 -1.77 -9.98
C ALA A 126 -7.53 -2.41 -8.83
N ALA A 127 -7.04 -2.31 -7.58
CA ALA A 127 -7.71 -2.76 -6.36
C ALA A 127 -8.95 -1.94 -5.99
N VAL A 128 -8.98 -0.67 -6.42
CA VAL A 128 -10.13 0.24 -6.21
C VAL A 128 -11.28 -0.16 -7.10
N SER A 129 -11.02 -0.38 -8.40
CA SER A 129 -12.08 -0.58 -9.40
C SER A 129 -12.66 -2.00 -9.47
N GLY A 130 -12.19 -2.93 -8.63
CA GLY A 130 -12.55 -4.36 -8.74
C GLY A 130 -12.08 -5.05 -10.04
N LYS A 131 -11.34 -4.33 -10.90
CA LYS A 131 -10.92 -4.75 -12.25
C LYS A 131 -9.89 -5.87 -12.29
N PHE A 132 -9.37 -6.23 -11.14
CA PHE A 132 -8.49 -7.36 -10.94
C PHE A 132 -9.06 -8.69 -11.48
N GLY A 133 -10.38 -8.90 -11.43
CA GLY A 133 -11.03 -10.10 -12.00
C GLY A 133 -11.03 -10.16 -13.53
N PHE A 134 -11.02 -9.02 -14.23
CA PHE A 134 -11.12 -8.97 -15.69
C PHE A 134 -9.78 -9.27 -16.38
N PHE A 135 -8.67 -8.78 -15.82
CA PHE A 135 -7.32 -9.07 -16.34
C PHE A 135 -6.82 -10.49 -15.96
N ALA A 136 -7.26 -11.05 -14.84
CA ALA A 136 -6.99 -12.43 -14.47
C ALA A 136 -7.70 -13.42 -15.42
N TRP A 137 -8.95 -13.13 -15.80
CA TRP A 137 -9.69 -13.91 -16.81
C TRP A 137 -8.98 -13.89 -18.18
N LEU A 138 -8.49 -12.73 -18.62
CA LEU A 138 -7.70 -12.62 -19.86
C LEU A 138 -6.36 -13.38 -19.82
N ARG A 139 -5.72 -13.50 -18.65
CA ARG A 139 -4.50 -14.33 -18.48
C ARG A 139 -4.80 -15.83 -18.41
N GLY A 140 -5.97 -16.23 -17.93
CA GLY A 140 -6.41 -17.63 -17.91
C GLY A 140 -6.78 -18.20 -19.29
N VAL A 141 -7.12 -17.35 -20.25
CA VAL A 141 -7.50 -17.76 -21.63
C VAL A 141 -6.28 -18.01 -22.54
N PHE A 142 -5.08 -17.53 -22.16
CA PHE A 142 -3.84 -17.72 -22.95
C PHE A 142 -2.89 -18.81 -22.39
N MET A 143 -3.37 -19.61 -21.43
CA MET A 143 -2.72 -20.84 -20.92
C MET A 143 -3.59 -22.07 -21.20
N LEU A 144 -3.99 -22.24 -22.46
CA LEU A 144 -4.56 -23.47 -23.03
C LEU A 144 -3.85 -23.79 -24.35
#